data_AF-A0A355CPA1-F1
#
_entry.id   AF-A0A355CPA1-F1
#
_cell.length_a   1.000
_cell.length_b   1.000
_cell.length_c   1.000
_cell.angle_alpha   90.00
_cell.angle_beta   90.00
_cell.angle_gamma   90.00
#
_symmetry.space_group_name_H-M   'P 1'
#
loop_
_entity.id
_entity.type
_entity.pdbx_description
1 polymer ?
#
loop_
_entity_poly.entity_id
_entity_poly.type
_entity_poly.pdbx_seq_one_letter_code
_entity_poly.pdbx_strand_id
1 'polypeptide(L)'
;MMKIPLQILLVSIWAIGSISAIANSAISATPQTPPPPNTKPGGGLDPSNSFCKKTNQPLTALIPPKTPGSTTAKNPSFWFYIPYAPEDIKKGEFVLLSQDEKTLIYETDFQLPKTSGIVSISLPLSPEYALKEGNYYHWYLRIYCKNSTRSRADLVVQGWVNRVAVTAETERLINAAAPDIWYDSLTRLGNLLLASPQDEKLKRDWYKLLEFIGAQELAKEPLAGPFVVNQD
;
A
#
# COMPACT_ATOMS: atom_id res chain seq x y z
N MET A 1 4.05 -70.10 -39.31
CA MET A 1 2.84 -70.73 -38.72
C MET A 1 3.22 -71.46 -37.45
N MET A 2 2.81 -70.95 -36.27
CA MET A 2 2.60 -71.71 -35.01
C MET A 2 2.26 -70.66 -33.93
N LYS A 3 0.99 -70.29 -33.71
CA LYS A 3 -0.06 -70.94 -32.90
C LYS A 3 0.31 -71.11 -31.41
N ILE A 4 -0.21 -70.16 -30.62
CA ILE A 4 -0.39 -70.15 -29.16
C ILE A 4 -1.59 -71.05 -28.79
N PRO A 5 -1.60 -71.68 -27.60
CA PRO A 5 -2.70 -71.49 -26.62
C PRO A 5 -2.15 -71.33 -25.17
N LEU A 6 -2.61 -70.41 -24.29
CA LEU A 6 -3.85 -70.37 -23.45
C LEU A 6 -3.99 -71.63 -22.55
N GLN A 7 -4.18 -71.65 -21.22
CA GLN A 7 -4.50 -70.76 -20.08
C GLN A 7 -4.46 -71.66 -18.79
N ILE A 8 -4.19 -71.27 -17.54
CA ILE A 8 -5.10 -70.69 -16.52
C ILE A 8 -4.38 -70.60 -15.15
N LEU A 9 -4.83 -69.60 -14.38
CA LEU A 9 -4.53 -69.06 -13.05
C LEU A 9 -4.13 -69.97 -11.88
N LEU A 10 -3.35 -69.37 -10.95
CA LEU A 10 -3.63 -69.38 -9.51
C LEU A 10 -3.33 -68.01 -8.89
N VAL A 11 -4.25 -67.57 -8.03
CA VAL A 11 -4.36 -66.28 -7.34
C VAL A 11 -3.50 -66.28 -6.08
N SER A 12 -2.90 -65.14 -5.68
CA SER A 12 -3.20 -64.44 -4.42
C SER A 12 -2.06 -63.56 -3.85
N ILE A 13 -2.49 -62.53 -3.09
CA ILE A 13 -1.83 -61.73 -2.03
C ILE A 13 -0.67 -60.77 -2.42
N TRP A 14 -0.58 -59.49 -2.02
CA TRP A 14 -1.27 -58.62 -1.04
C TRP A 14 -1.42 -57.20 -1.62
N ALA A 15 -2.54 -56.55 -1.30
CA ALA A 15 -2.62 -55.10 -1.32
C ALA A 15 -1.97 -54.55 -0.04
N ILE A 16 -0.96 -53.68 -0.18
CA ILE A 16 -0.67 -52.64 0.82
C ILE A 16 -0.30 -51.38 0.02
N GLY A 17 -1.16 -50.37 0.14
CA GLY A 17 -1.14 -49.17 -0.69
C GLY A 17 0.14 -48.36 -0.55
N SER A 18 0.53 -47.73 -1.64
CA SER A 18 1.45 -46.60 -1.61
C SER A 18 0.78 -45.48 -0.82
N ILE A 19 1.22 -45.27 0.41
CA ILE A 19 0.91 -44.05 1.15
C ILE A 19 1.65 -42.94 0.42
N SER A 20 0.98 -42.27 -0.50
CA SER A 20 1.40 -40.95 -0.94
C SER A 20 1.41 -40.08 0.30
N ALA A 21 2.59 -39.68 0.76
CA ALA A 21 2.72 -38.68 1.80
C ALA A 21 2.01 -37.42 1.29
N ILE A 22 0.82 -37.15 1.83
CA ILE A 22 0.15 -35.88 1.63
C ILE A 22 1.02 -34.89 2.39
N ALA A 23 1.79 -34.10 1.64
CA ALA A 23 2.48 -32.95 2.20
C ALA A 23 1.39 -32.00 2.71
N ASN A 24 1.10 -32.08 4.02
CA ASN A 24 0.34 -31.06 4.73
C ASN A 24 1.17 -29.77 4.63
N SER A 25 0.91 -29.00 3.58
CA SER A 25 1.32 -27.62 3.50
C SER A 25 0.56 -26.92 4.63
N ALA A 26 1.24 -26.71 5.76
CA ALA A 26 0.72 -25.88 6.82
C ALA A 26 0.50 -24.49 6.21
N ILE A 27 -0.75 -24.21 5.83
CA ILE A 27 -1.20 -22.87 5.46
C ILE A 27 -0.95 -22.07 6.73
N SER A 28 0.10 -21.24 6.70
CA SER A 28 0.39 -20.27 7.74
C SER A 28 -0.87 -19.41 7.90
N ALA A 29 -1.64 -19.68 8.96
CA ALA A 29 -2.79 -18.89 9.33
C ALA A 29 -2.25 -17.55 9.85
N THR A 30 -1.97 -16.65 8.92
CA THR A 30 -1.80 -15.24 9.27
C THR A 30 -3.11 -14.75 9.89
N PRO A 31 -3.05 -13.89 10.92
CA PRO A 31 -4.26 -13.43 11.61
C PRO A 31 -5.19 -12.68 10.63
N GLN A 32 -6.28 -13.28 10.17
CA GLN A 32 -7.20 -12.64 9.20
C GLN A 32 -8.08 -11.52 9.78
N THR A 33 -7.94 -11.22 11.08
CA THR A 33 -8.77 -10.22 11.75
C THR A 33 -8.33 -8.81 11.37
N PRO A 34 -9.20 -7.98 10.80
CA PRO A 34 -8.87 -6.60 10.47
C PRO A 34 -8.25 -5.86 11.67
N PRO A 35 -7.28 -4.95 11.45
CA PRO A 35 -6.79 -4.07 12.49
C PRO A 35 -7.97 -3.27 13.10
N PRO A 36 -7.92 -2.87 14.38
CA PRO A 36 -9.03 -2.18 15.03
C PRO A 36 -9.47 -0.94 14.22
N PRO A 37 -10.79 -0.74 14.02
CA PRO A 37 -11.32 0.30 13.11
C PRO A 37 -11.02 1.74 13.54
N ASN A 38 -10.49 1.96 14.74
CA ASN A 38 -10.27 3.27 15.36
C ASN A 38 -8.79 3.65 15.49
N THR A 39 -7.90 3.14 14.64
CA THR A 39 -6.61 3.79 14.46
C THR A 39 -6.88 5.15 13.81
N LYS A 40 -6.70 6.25 14.56
CA LYS A 40 -6.92 7.61 14.04
C LYS A 40 -6.21 7.75 12.68
N PRO A 41 -6.90 8.20 11.61
CA PRO A 41 -6.24 8.54 10.36
C PRO A 41 -5.11 9.52 10.65
N GLY A 42 -3.88 9.21 10.24
CA GLY A 42 -2.76 10.13 10.40
C GLY A 42 -2.34 10.38 11.86
N GLY A 43 -2.33 9.34 12.71
CA GLY A 43 -1.75 9.42 14.05
C GLY A 43 -0.30 9.92 14.02
N GLY A 44 -0.15 11.23 14.14
CA GLY A 44 1.13 11.92 14.24
C GLY A 44 1.43 12.38 15.64
N LEU A 45 2.72 12.43 15.94
CA LEU A 45 3.21 13.19 17.09
C LEU A 45 2.67 14.63 16.96
N ASP A 46 2.24 15.20 18.09
CA ASP A 46 1.73 16.57 18.15
C ASP A 46 2.69 17.53 17.42
N PRO A 47 2.28 18.15 16.31
CA PRO A 47 3.11 19.09 15.55
C PRO A 47 3.64 20.24 16.43
N SER A 48 2.95 20.55 17.53
CA SER A 48 3.33 21.59 18.49
C SER A 48 4.67 21.33 19.19
N ASN A 49 5.12 20.07 19.24
CA ASN A 49 6.40 19.64 19.82
C ASN A 49 7.34 19.00 18.77
N SER A 50 7.15 19.36 17.50
CA SER A 50 8.06 18.97 16.41
C SER A 50 9.13 20.05 16.17
N PHE A 51 10.30 19.66 15.65
CA PHE A 51 11.30 20.63 15.15
C PHE A 51 10.98 21.17 13.75
N CYS A 52 9.82 20.82 13.21
CA CYS A 52 9.39 21.21 11.88
C CYS A 52 8.90 22.66 11.87
N LYS A 53 9.09 23.35 10.74
CA LYS A 53 8.48 24.66 10.55
C LYS A 53 6.95 24.52 10.63
N LYS A 54 6.28 25.55 11.16
CA LYS A 54 4.82 25.60 11.14
C LYS A 54 4.33 25.83 9.71
N THR A 55 3.30 25.10 9.32
CA THR A 55 2.68 25.15 7.99
C THR A 55 1.19 25.43 8.12
N ASN A 56 0.56 25.95 7.06
CA ASN A 56 -0.88 26.26 7.06
C ASN A 56 -1.76 25.00 7.00
N GLN A 57 -1.21 23.92 6.45
CA GLN A 57 -1.84 22.61 6.37
C GLN A 57 -0.90 21.55 6.96
N PRO A 58 -1.42 20.52 7.63
CA PRO A 58 -0.60 19.48 8.23
C PRO A 58 -0.13 18.45 7.19
N LEU A 59 0.96 17.73 7.51
CA LEU A 59 1.29 16.48 6.84
C LEU A 59 0.06 15.56 6.86
N THR A 60 -0.40 15.10 5.70
CA THR A 60 -1.66 14.37 5.58
C THR A 60 -1.47 13.10 4.75
N ALA A 61 -1.94 11.96 5.25
CA ALA A 61 -2.06 10.75 4.44
C ALA A 61 -3.41 10.73 3.73
N LEU A 62 -3.40 10.42 2.43
CA LEU A 62 -4.63 10.36 1.62
C LEU A 62 -5.22 8.94 1.70
N ILE A 63 -5.88 8.65 2.81
CA ILE A 63 -6.47 7.34 3.13
C ILE A 63 -7.97 7.43 3.41
N PRO A 64 -8.74 6.34 3.20
CA PRO A 64 -10.19 6.40 3.36
C PRO A 64 -10.55 6.57 4.85
N PRO A 65 -11.75 7.12 5.17
CA PRO A 65 -12.15 7.35 6.56
C PRO A 65 -12.32 6.05 7.36
N LYS A 66 -12.67 4.96 6.66
CA LYS A 66 -12.73 3.61 7.21
C LYS A 66 -11.47 2.87 6.80
N THR A 67 -10.63 2.52 7.77
CA THR A 67 -9.45 1.68 7.55
C THR A 67 -9.78 0.22 7.86
N PRO A 68 -9.10 -0.74 7.20
CA PRO A 68 -8.05 -0.57 6.18
C PRO A 68 -8.58 -0.15 4.80
N GLY A 69 -7.76 0.56 4.02
CA GLY A 69 -8.02 0.75 2.59
C GLY A 69 -7.61 -0.49 1.80
N SER A 70 -8.32 -0.80 0.72
CA SER A 70 -8.02 -1.96 -0.13
C SER A 70 -7.19 -1.60 -1.37
N THR A 71 -6.38 -2.57 -1.80
CA THR A 71 -5.64 -2.54 -3.07
C THR A 71 -5.80 -3.85 -3.84
N THR A 72 -5.81 -3.82 -5.17
CA THR A 72 -5.63 -5.06 -5.97
C THR A 72 -4.18 -5.26 -6.40
N ALA A 73 -3.42 -4.15 -6.49
CA ALA A 73 -2.02 -4.15 -6.90
C ALA A 73 -1.14 -5.00 -5.96
N LYS A 74 -0.25 -5.79 -6.56
CA LYS A 74 0.84 -6.50 -5.84
C LYS A 74 1.80 -5.52 -5.19
N ASN A 75 2.10 -4.41 -5.86
CA ASN A 75 3.03 -3.38 -5.43
C ASN A 75 2.27 -2.03 -5.46
N PRO A 76 1.45 -1.71 -4.43
CA PRO A 76 0.60 -0.52 -4.43
C PRO A 76 1.40 0.78 -4.34
N SER A 77 0.70 1.89 -4.57
CA SER A 77 1.21 3.24 -4.30
C SER A 77 0.41 3.90 -3.18
N PHE A 78 1.11 4.67 -2.36
CA PHE A 78 0.60 5.41 -1.21
C PHE A 78 0.74 6.89 -1.48
N TRP A 79 -0.28 7.68 -1.14
CA TRP A 79 -0.34 9.10 -1.47
C TRP A 79 -0.41 9.96 -0.22
N PHE A 80 0.33 11.06 -0.23
CA PHE A 80 0.50 11.95 0.90
C PHE A 80 0.50 13.41 0.44
N TYR A 81 0.03 14.31 1.29
CA TYR A 81 0.30 15.73 1.14
C TYR A 81 1.41 16.14 2.10
N ILE A 82 2.47 16.74 1.55
CA ILE A 82 3.65 17.18 2.29
C ILE A 82 3.79 18.71 2.17
N PRO A 83 3.54 19.46 3.27
CA PRO A 83 3.55 20.92 3.27
C PRO A 83 4.94 21.53 3.49
N TYR A 84 6.01 20.82 3.16
CA TYR A 84 7.39 21.21 3.48
C TYR A 84 8.25 21.33 2.23
N ALA A 85 9.14 22.33 2.23
CA ALA A 85 10.19 22.45 1.23
C ALA A 85 11.38 21.53 1.58
N PRO A 86 12.19 21.08 0.60
CA PRO A 86 13.33 20.19 0.85
C PRO A 86 14.33 20.72 1.87
N GLU A 87 14.58 22.02 1.92
CA GLU A 87 15.52 22.65 2.85
C GLU A 87 15.09 22.54 4.33
N ASP A 88 13.79 22.31 4.57
CA ASP A 88 13.22 22.20 5.92
C ASP A 88 13.28 20.77 6.46
N ILE A 89 13.52 19.80 5.60
CA ILE A 89 13.48 18.37 5.92
C ILE A 89 14.89 17.77 5.75
N LYS A 90 15.31 16.98 6.73
CA LYS A 90 16.57 16.21 6.67
C LYS A 90 16.39 14.96 5.82
N LYS A 91 15.32 14.21 6.08
CA LYS A 91 14.91 13.03 5.31
C LYS A 91 13.44 12.69 5.59
N GLY A 92 12.80 12.04 4.63
CA GLY A 92 11.61 11.24 4.85
C GLY A 92 11.94 9.75 4.84
N GLU A 93 11.12 8.95 5.50
CA GLU A 93 11.28 7.50 5.60
C GLU A 93 9.89 6.86 5.44
N PHE A 94 9.78 5.87 4.56
CA PHE A 94 8.58 5.06 4.38
C PHE A 94 8.87 3.64 4.84
N VAL A 95 7.98 3.09 5.67
CA VAL A 95 8.10 1.74 6.22
C VAL A 95 6.78 1.01 6.00
N LEU A 96 6.85 -0.25 5.55
CA LEU A 96 5.72 -1.16 5.42
C LEU A 96 6.03 -2.45 6.18
N LEU A 97 5.17 -2.80 7.13
CA LEU A 97 5.30 -3.97 7.99
C LEU A 97 4.17 -4.97 7.75
N SER A 98 4.40 -6.23 8.11
CA SER A 98 3.33 -7.22 8.26
C SER A 98 2.31 -6.78 9.29
N GLN A 99 1.15 -7.42 9.27
CA GLN A 99 0.05 -7.09 10.18
C GLN A 99 0.37 -7.18 11.67
N ASP A 100 1.25 -8.09 12.07
CA ASP A 100 1.72 -8.23 13.45
C ASP A 100 2.90 -7.31 13.78
N GLU A 101 3.31 -6.46 12.83
CA GLU A 101 4.46 -5.55 12.89
C GLU A 101 5.81 -6.25 13.14
N LYS A 102 5.89 -7.57 12.93
CA LYS A 102 7.12 -8.35 13.19
C LYS A 102 8.02 -8.49 11.97
N THR A 103 7.47 -8.35 10.77
CA THR A 103 8.21 -8.53 9.52
C THR A 103 8.26 -7.22 8.76
N LEU A 104 9.46 -6.77 8.45
CA LEU A 104 9.67 -5.66 7.53
C LEU A 104 9.41 -6.14 6.09
N ILE A 105 8.45 -5.51 5.42
CA ILE A 105 8.15 -5.79 4.00
C ILE A 105 8.97 -4.85 3.12
N TYR A 106 8.97 -3.55 3.43
CA TYR A 106 9.70 -2.55 2.66
C TYR A 106 10.07 -1.35 3.53
N GLU A 107 11.28 -0.83 3.35
CA GLU A 107 11.74 0.42 3.96
C GLU A 107 12.54 1.21 2.92
N THR A 108 12.34 2.52 2.89
CA THR A 108 13.13 3.41 2.04
C THR A 108 13.20 4.82 2.61
N ASP A 109 14.38 5.42 2.51
CA ASP A 109 14.58 6.84 2.75
C ASP A 109 14.33 7.62 1.45
N PHE A 110 13.72 8.79 1.56
CA PHE A 110 13.47 9.67 0.43
C PHE A 110 13.77 11.13 0.76
N GLN A 111 14.08 11.89 -0.29
CA GLN A 111 14.18 13.35 -0.23
C GLN A 111 12.91 13.97 -0.79
N LEU A 112 12.54 15.15 -0.27
CA LEU A 112 11.35 15.83 -0.74
C LEU A 112 11.52 16.40 -2.17
N PRO A 113 10.45 16.44 -2.97
CA PRO A 113 10.47 17.17 -4.23
C PRO A 113 10.64 18.68 -3.98
N LYS A 114 11.14 19.39 -4.99
CA LYS A 114 11.34 20.86 -4.93
C LYS A 114 10.06 21.64 -4.59
N THR A 115 8.91 21.10 -4.96
CA THR A 115 7.61 21.72 -4.76
C THR A 115 6.85 20.95 -3.69
N SER A 116 6.45 21.63 -2.61
CA SER A 116 5.51 21.08 -1.63
C SER A 116 4.18 20.73 -2.29
N GLY A 117 3.55 19.65 -1.87
CA GLY A 117 2.32 19.22 -2.51
C GLY A 117 1.98 17.76 -2.26
N ILE A 118 1.12 17.24 -3.12
CA ILE A 118 0.69 15.85 -3.11
C ILE A 118 1.70 14.99 -3.87
N VAL A 119 2.14 13.93 -3.22
CA VAL A 119 3.21 13.03 -3.66
C VAL A 119 2.79 11.57 -3.50
N SER A 120 3.41 10.68 -4.26
CA SER A 120 3.17 9.24 -4.17
C SER A 120 4.46 8.43 -3.95
N ILE A 121 4.39 7.42 -3.09
CA ILE A 121 5.44 6.40 -2.90
C ILE A 121 4.89 5.07 -3.40
N SER A 122 5.59 4.43 -4.33
CA SER A 122 5.22 3.12 -4.87
C SER A 122 6.14 2.04 -4.30
N LEU A 123 5.60 0.87 -3.99
CA LEU A 123 6.47 -0.28 -3.74
C LEU A 123 7.24 -0.64 -5.02
N PRO A 124 8.53 -1.02 -4.92
CA PRO A 124 9.26 -1.49 -6.09
C PRO A 124 8.57 -2.71 -6.69
N LEU A 125 8.64 -2.86 -8.01
CA LEU A 125 7.95 -3.93 -8.73
C LEU A 125 8.56 -5.33 -8.50
N SER A 126 9.68 -5.39 -7.77
CA SER A 126 10.35 -6.65 -7.46
C SER A 126 9.45 -7.58 -6.63
N PRO A 127 9.38 -8.89 -6.96
CA PRO A 127 8.45 -9.83 -6.33
C PRO A 127 8.59 -9.98 -4.80
N GLU A 128 9.76 -9.72 -4.23
CA GLU A 128 10.02 -9.75 -2.79
C GLU A 128 9.22 -8.71 -2.00
N TYR A 129 8.83 -7.60 -2.65
CA TYR A 129 8.00 -6.55 -2.06
C TYR A 129 6.51 -6.71 -2.37
N ALA A 130 6.14 -7.76 -3.12
CA ALA A 130 4.76 -7.98 -3.52
C ALA A 130 3.89 -8.39 -2.31
N LEU A 131 2.78 -7.68 -2.12
CA LEU A 131 1.79 -8.00 -1.11
C LEU A 131 1.03 -9.27 -1.48
N LYS A 132 0.61 -10.03 -0.47
CA LYS A 132 -0.16 -11.27 -0.61
C LYS A 132 -1.65 -10.96 -0.48
N GLU A 133 -2.46 -11.58 -1.33
CA GLU A 133 -3.92 -11.45 -1.26
C GLU A 133 -4.44 -11.98 0.08
N GLY A 134 -5.44 -11.30 0.63
CA GLY A 134 -6.02 -11.60 1.94
C GLY A 134 -5.22 -11.06 3.14
N ASN A 135 -4.00 -10.56 2.92
CA ASN A 135 -3.16 -10.05 4.00
C ASN A 135 -3.32 -8.54 4.21
N TYR A 136 -3.12 -8.13 5.46
CA TYR A 136 -3.07 -6.74 5.90
C TYR A 136 -1.62 -6.32 6.16
N TYR A 137 -1.34 -5.05 5.98
CA TYR A 137 -0.02 -4.45 6.18
C TYR A 137 -0.17 -3.07 6.80
N HIS A 138 0.75 -2.73 7.70
CA HIS A 138 0.80 -1.44 8.37
C HIS A 138 1.93 -0.61 7.78
N TRP A 139 1.60 0.57 7.23
CA TRP A 139 2.61 1.49 6.72
C TRP A 139 2.75 2.72 7.62
N TYR A 140 3.94 3.31 7.57
CA TYR A 140 4.31 4.55 8.23
C TYR A 140 5.03 5.45 7.22
N LEU A 141 4.70 6.74 7.25
CA LEU A 141 5.50 7.80 6.67
C LEU A 141 6.04 8.65 7.82
N ARG A 142 7.36 8.77 7.89
CA ARG A 142 8.07 9.49 8.93
C ARG A 142 8.84 10.66 8.32
N ILE A 143 8.81 11.81 8.97
CA ILE A 143 9.52 13.01 8.56
C ILE A 143 10.47 13.43 9.67
N TYR A 144 11.74 13.66 9.30
CA TYR A 144 12.80 14.16 10.17
C TYR A 144 13.15 15.57 9.73
N CYS A 145 12.88 16.56 10.59
CA CYS A 145 13.05 17.96 10.23
C CYS A 145 14.51 18.40 10.34
N LYS A 146 14.92 19.37 9.50
CA LYS A 146 16.33 19.77 9.33
C LYS A 146 17.02 20.14 10.64
N ASN A 147 16.29 20.83 11.51
CA ASN A 147 16.76 21.32 12.81
C ASN A 147 16.54 20.31 13.95
N SER A 148 16.09 19.10 13.65
CA SER A 148 15.84 18.08 14.66
C SER A 148 17.13 17.54 15.25
N THR A 149 17.20 17.54 16.58
CA THR A 149 18.30 16.94 17.35
C THR A 149 17.93 15.56 17.90
N ARG A 150 16.72 15.07 17.60
CA ARG A 150 16.19 13.79 18.08
C ARG A 150 16.55 12.66 17.12
N SER A 151 16.69 11.45 17.67
CA SER A 151 16.82 10.22 16.86
C SER A 151 15.48 9.71 16.33
N ARG A 152 14.37 10.08 16.98
CA ARG A 152 13.01 9.74 16.54
C ARG A 152 12.50 10.73 15.49
N ALA A 153 11.59 10.27 14.64
CA ALA A 153 10.87 11.12 13.68
C ALA A 153 10.14 12.27 14.39
N ASP A 154 10.06 13.42 13.73
CA ASP A 154 9.36 14.60 14.22
C ASP A 154 7.86 14.53 13.93
N LEU A 155 7.51 14.03 12.75
CA LEU A 155 6.14 13.80 12.32
C LEU A 155 6.01 12.38 11.80
N VAL A 156 4.85 11.79 12.06
CA VAL A 156 4.50 10.45 11.60
C VAL A 156 3.08 10.50 11.08
N VAL A 157 2.80 9.89 9.94
CA VAL A 157 1.45 9.48 9.56
C VAL A 157 1.50 7.99 9.26
N GLN A 158 0.41 7.29 9.52
CA GLN A 158 0.34 5.83 9.38
C GLN A 158 -1.04 5.41 8.88
N GLY A 159 -1.12 4.16 8.42
CA GLY A 159 -2.39 3.56 8.02
C GLY A 159 -2.23 2.14 7.51
N TRP A 160 -3.36 1.55 7.15
CA TRP A 160 -3.43 0.14 6.81
C TRP A 160 -3.81 -0.08 5.35
N VAL A 161 -3.23 -1.11 4.75
CA VAL A 161 -3.58 -1.60 3.42
C VAL A 161 -3.85 -3.10 3.47
N ASN A 162 -4.90 -3.55 2.79
CA ASN A 162 -5.14 -4.96 2.53
C ASN A 162 -5.17 -5.24 1.04
N ARG A 163 -4.51 -6.32 0.61
CA ARG A 163 -4.56 -6.73 -0.80
C ARG A 163 -5.74 -7.66 -1.03
N VAL A 164 -6.61 -7.31 -1.95
CA VAL A 164 -7.76 -8.12 -2.38
C VAL A 164 -7.51 -8.71 -3.77
N ALA A 165 -8.29 -9.72 -4.13
CA ALA A 165 -8.20 -10.36 -5.44
C ALA A 165 -8.64 -9.42 -6.56
N VAL A 166 -8.00 -9.55 -7.74
CA VAL A 166 -8.46 -8.90 -8.96
C VAL A 166 -9.70 -9.65 -9.47
N THR A 167 -10.79 -8.92 -9.64
CA THR A 167 -12.07 -9.40 -10.19
C THR A 167 -12.65 -8.35 -11.13
N ALA A 168 -13.63 -8.75 -11.96
CA ALA A 168 -14.34 -7.81 -12.83
C ALA A 168 -14.99 -6.65 -12.05
N GLU A 169 -15.47 -6.89 -10.83
CA GLU A 169 -16.07 -5.83 -10.01
C GLU A 169 -15.01 -4.88 -9.46
N THR A 170 -13.87 -5.38 -8.97
CA THR A 170 -12.79 -4.50 -8.51
C THR A 170 -12.25 -3.63 -9.64
N GLU A 171 -12.11 -4.17 -10.85
CA GLU A 171 -11.70 -3.39 -12.02
C GLU A 171 -12.73 -2.31 -12.38
N ARG A 172 -14.03 -2.63 -12.32
CA ARG A 172 -15.11 -1.66 -12.54
C ARG A 172 -15.04 -0.52 -11.52
N LEU A 173 -14.85 -0.84 -10.24
CA LEU A 173 -14.72 0.12 -9.14
C LEU A 173 -13.50 1.04 -9.33
N ILE A 174 -12.34 0.50 -9.69
CA ILE A 174 -11.12 1.27 -9.97
C ILE A 174 -11.33 2.24 -11.13
N ASN A 175 -11.97 1.77 -12.22
CA ASN A 175 -12.23 2.61 -13.39
C ASN A 175 -13.23 3.74 -13.10
N ALA A 176 -14.18 3.49 -12.19
CA ALA A 176 -15.14 4.47 -11.70
C ALA A 176 -14.58 5.40 -10.61
N ALA A 177 -13.32 5.21 -10.18
CA ALA A 177 -12.71 5.90 -9.04
C ALA A 177 -13.53 5.75 -7.75
N ALA A 178 -14.06 4.54 -7.50
CA ALA A 178 -14.82 4.24 -6.29
C ALA A 178 -13.90 4.08 -5.07
N PRO A 179 -14.36 4.46 -3.86
CA PRO A 179 -13.55 4.43 -2.65
C PRO A 179 -13.27 3.02 -2.12
N ASP A 180 -13.96 2.01 -2.63
CA ASP A 180 -13.86 0.60 -2.21
C ASP A 180 -12.47 0.00 -2.46
N ILE A 181 -11.84 0.33 -3.59
CA ILE A 181 -10.44 -0.03 -3.90
C ILE A 181 -9.59 1.25 -3.87
N TRP A 182 -9.52 1.84 -2.68
CA TRP A 182 -9.02 3.18 -2.46
C TRP A 182 -7.64 3.45 -3.09
N TYR A 183 -6.64 2.61 -2.79
CA TYR A 183 -5.26 2.86 -3.22
C TYR A 183 -5.13 2.83 -4.75
N ASP A 184 -5.77 1.88 -5.43
CA ASP A 184 -5.76 1.77 -6.89
C ASP A 184 -6.54 2.92 -7.54
N SER A 185 -7.74 3.24 -7.03
CA SER A 185 -8.57 4.34 -7.54
C SER A 185 -7.86 5.69 -7.44
N LEU A 186 -7.28 5.99 -6.27
CA LEU A 186 -6.53 7.23 -6.04
C LEU A 186 -5.28 7.30 -6.92
N THR A 187 -4.53 6.19 -7.02
CA THR A 187 -3.33 6.11 -7.87
C THR A 187 -3.64 6.30 -9.34
N ARG A 188 -4.69 5.62 -9.84
CA ARG A 188 -5.12 5.76 -11.23
C ARG A 188 -5.51 7.21 -11.54
N LEU A 189 -6.33 7.82 -10.69
CA LEU A 189 -6.79 9.18 -10.92
C LEU A 189 -5.66 10.21 -10.80
N GLY A 190 -4.78 10.06 -9.80
CA GLY A 190 -3.60 10.91 -9.64
C GLY A 190 -2.66 10.84 -10.85
N ASN A 191 -2.40 9.64 -11.37
CA ASN A 191 -1.57 9.45 -12.57
C ASN A 191 -2.21 10.06 -13.83
N LEU A 192 -3.53 9.89 -14.02
CA LEU A 192 -4.24 10.52 -15.12
C LEU A 192 -4.17 12.06 -15.02
N LEU A 193 -4.35 12.62 -13.82
CA LEU A 193 -4.29 14.06 -13.61
C LEU A 193 -2.87 14.62 -13.83
N LEU A 194 -1.83 13.89 -13.41
CA LEU A 194 -0.43 14.24 -13.72
C LEU A 194 -0.16 14.26 -15.23
N ALA A 195 -0.70 13.28 -15.96
CA ALA A 195 -0.54 13.19 -17.41
C ALA A 195 -1.39 14.23 -18.18
N SER A 196 -2.47 14.74 -17.58
CA SER A 196 -3.41 15.67 -18.22
C SER A 196 -3.91 16.72 -17.23
N PRO A 197 -3.03 17.64 -16.77
CA PRO A 197 -3.33 18.56 -15.66
C PRO A 197 -4.38 19.63 -15.99
N GLN A 198 -4.76 19.78 -17.26
CA GLN A 198 -5.81 20.71 -17.70
C GLN A 198 -7.18 20.04 -17.89
N ASP A 199 -7.29 18.74 -17.68
CA ASP A 199 -8.57 18.04 -17.80
C ASP A 199 -9.49 18.36 -16.61
N GLU A 200 -10.52 19.17 -16.88
CA GLU A 200 -11.50 19.61 -15.87
C GLU A 200 -12.34 18.46 -15.31
N LYS A 201 -12.52 17.35 -16.04
CA LYS A 201 -13.20 16.18 -15.50
C LYS A 201 -12.30 15.50 -14.47
N LEU A 202 -11.02 15.30 -14.77
CA LEU A 202 -10.06 14.70 -13.83
C LEU A 202 -9.91 15.55 -12.57
N LYS A 203 -9.85 16.88 -12.69
CA LYS A 203 -9.83 17.80 -11.53
C LYS A 203 -11.07 17.64 -10.64
N ARG A 204 -12.27 17.55 -11.23
CA ARG A 204 -13.51 17.33 -10.46
C ARG A 204 -13.55 15.97 -9.78
N ASP A 205 -13.13 14.92 -10.48
CA ASP A 205 -13.09 13.58 -9.90
C ASP A 205 -12.06 13.52 -8.74
N TRP A 206 -10.91 14.20 -8.90
CA TRP A 206 -9.88 14.31 -7.87
C TRP A 206 -10.40 15.04 -6.63
N TYR A 207 -11.06 16.17 -6.82
CA TYR A 207 -11.73 16.90 -5.74
C TYR A 207 -12.72 16.01 -4.97
N LYS A 208 -13.56 15.22 -5.67
CA LYS A 208 -14.54 14.34 -5.02
C LYS A 208 -13.90 13.23 -4.18
N LEU A 209 -12.79 12.64 -4.65
CA LEU A 209 -12.05 11.68 -3.83
C LEU A 209 -11.49 12.33 -2.57
N LEU A 210 -10.91 13.52 -2.69
CA LEU A 210 -10.39 14.25 -1.53
C LEU A 210 -11.51 14.71 -0.58
N GLU A 211 -12.67 15.09 -1.10
CA GLU A 211 -13.87 15.41 -0.31
C GLU A 211 -14.37 14.20 0.49
N PHE A 212 -14.32 13.00 -0.08
CA PHE A 212 -14.69 11.77 0.62
C PHE A 212 -13.87 11.52 1.89
N ILE A 213 -12.63 12.02 1.94
CA ILE A 213 -11.74 11.95 3.11
C ILE A 213 -11.69 13.25 3.92
N GLY A 214 -12.54 14.23 3.59
CA GLY A 214 -12.58 15.55 4.24
C GLY A 214 -11.38 16.45 3.93
N ALA A 215 -10.59 16.12 2.90
CA ALA A 215 -9.37 16.81 2.50
C ALA A 215 -9.53 17.61 1.19
N GLN A 216 -10.75 18.01 0.85
CA GLN A 216 -11.06 18.75 -0.40
C GLN A 216 -10.22 20.01 -0.62
N GLU A 217 -9.76 20.67 0.44
CA GLU A 217 -8.88 21.85 0.31
C GLU A 217 -7.54 21.51 -0.34
N LEU A 218 -7.07 20.26 -0.19
CA LEU A 218 -5.85 19.77 -0.83
C LEU A 218 -5.97 19.66 -2.35
N ALA A 219 -7.18 19.71 -2.92
CA ALA A 219 -7.37 19.64 -4.37
C ALA A 219 -6.75 20.83 -5.13
N LYS A 220 -6.43 21.91 -4.42
CA LYS A 220 -5.75 23.11 -4.96
C LYS A 220 -4.22 23.01 -4.85
N GLU A 221 -3.71 22.06 -4.08
CA GLU A 221 -2.28 21.88 -3.86
C GLU A 221 -1.63 21.24 -5.11
N PRO A 222 -0.35 21.53 -5.39
CA PRO A 222 0.36 20.92 -6.51
C PRO A 222 0.39 19.40 -6.41
N LEU A 223 0.10 18.69 -7.51
CA LEU A 223 0.50 17.29 -7.64
C LEU A 223 1.96 17.25 -8.07
N ALA A 224 2.86 17.03 -7.11
CA ALA A 224 4.30 16.98 -7.34
C ALA A 224 4.76 15.64 -7.96
N GLY A 225 3.90 14.62 -7.94
CA GLY A 225 4.15 13.33 -8.60
C GLY A 225 4.85 12.29 -7.73
N PRO A 226 5.38 11.20 -8.32
CA PRO A 226 6.08 10.16 -7.58
C PRO A 226 7.39 10.67 -7.00
N PHE A 227 7.77 10.18 -5.82
CA PHE A 227 9.10 10.44 -5.30
C PHE A 227 10.18 9.83 -6.19
N VAL A 228 11.27 10.57 -6.35
CA VAL A 228 12.53 10.01 -6.85
C VAL A 228 13.19 9.31 -5.66
N VAL A 229 13.11 7.98 -5.65
CA VAL A 229 13.87 7.17 -4.68
C VAL A 229 15.33 7.26 -5.08
N ASN A 230 16.21 7.58 -4.12
CA ASN A 230 17.64 7.50 -4.35
C ASN A 230 17.98 6.02 -4.59
N GLN A 231 18.38 5.67 -5.81
CA GLN A 231 19.00 4.37 -6.07
C GLN A 231 20.43 4.48 -5.56
N ASP A 232 20.72 3.83 -4.44
CA ASP A 232 22.09 3.55 -4.00
C ASP A 232 22.78 2.57 -4.96
#